data_AF-C5CEH4-F1
#
_entry.id   AF-C5CEH4-F1
#
_cell.length_a   1.000
_cell.length_b   1.000
_cell.length_c   1.000
_cell.angle_alpha   90.00
_cell.angle_beta   90.00
_cell.angle_gamma   90.00
#
_symmetry.space_group_name_H-M   'P 1'
#
loop_
_entity.id
_entity.type
_entity.pdbx_description
1 polymer ?
#
loop_
_entity_poly.entity_id
_entity_poly.type
_entity_poly.pdbx_seq_one_letter_code
_entity_poly.pdbx_strand_id
1 'polypeptide(L)'
;MIFVVVEKGGNSVTNDFSGLIKQLDTLESIKKLFRIQQKQAELGGGFYGVIPDPIENPEQIPIPDTPDKFLDLLSYLSQIRDEQRKIVAGTGFPVDFLGRNYVPKDVKSSGRIKIILDLHAVREVLEYFAKENPTLEEAREIAGGEIFTEMIKHRNSLGYVPGPEFTTEFLANFLFFAANKESIYEIWKQLNPWNFFDFADIACNRDDYERVLNELEENKDNIEARISARIEKYVPEDFEFQERFVFSVGWAIRGWATGKYGGINIEHIKDNYDFLLDIIIHETFHRIQAILYPGNKGKEFRMLEKPLKDKGKDALYKAITYVFLEGSATYVQKGDFPVEDISDVQAGVELFKDLYNTIFQQKKYNELEKFLNRGLRSNGPFYALGHYMSYIIDKKYGNKAIADCLKKGSQEFFKLFADTEEGRIFPEEIKEVLL
;
A
#
# COMPACT_ATOMS: atom_id res chain seq x y z
N MET A 1 11.25 -41.57 -19.28
CA MET A 1 9.92 -40.97 -19.50
C MET A 1 10.14 -39.47 -19.54
N ILE A 2 10.11 -38.86 -20.72
CA ILE A 2 10.39 -37.43 -20.93
C ILE A 2 9.06 -36.72 -20.72
N PHE A 3 8.93 -35.92 -19.65
CA PHE A 3 7.79 -35.04 -19.47
C PHE A 3 8.00 -33.81 -20.36
N VAL A 4 7.24 -33.74 -21.45
CA VAL A 4 7.09 -32.52 -22.24
C VAL A 4 6.05 -31.66 -21.52
N VAL A 5 6.51 -30.62 -20.83
CA VAL A 5 5.64 -29.58 -20.32
C VAL A 5 5.23 -28.70 -21.50
N VAL A 6 3.94 -28.58 -21.74
CA VAL A 6 3.39 -27.71 -22.77
C VAL A 6 3.42 -26.28 -22.25
N GLU A 7 4.38 -25.49 -22.72
CA GLU A 7 4.44 -24.04 -22.47
C GLU A 7 3.25 -23.35 -23.13
N LYS A 8 2.45 -22.64 -22.32
CA LYS A 8 1.54 -21.63 -22.84
C LYS A 8 2.30 -20.32 -22.93
N GLY A 9 2.31 -19.76 -24.14
CA GLY A 9 3.00 -18.52 -24.51
C GLY A 9 2.73 -17.36 -23.57
N GLY A 10 3.80 -16.97 -22.92
CA GLY A 10 4.08 -15.81 -22.10
C GLY A 10 5.53 -16.04 -21.68
N ASN A 11 6.39 -15.03 -21.62
CA ASN A 11 7.77 -15.20 -21.13
C ASN A 11 7.74 -15.59 -19.65
N SER A 12 7.31 -16.82 -19.32
CA SER A 12 7.51 -17.36 -17.99
C SER A 12 9.00 -17.63 -17.91
N VAL A 13 9.71 -16.89 -17.07
CA VAL A 13 10.93 -17.39 -16.46
C VAL A 13 10.61 -18.82 -16.04
N THR A 14 11.08 -19.81 -16.80
CA THR A 14 10.80 -21.20 -16.51
C THR A 14 11.31 -21.42 -15.10
N ASN A 15 10.38 -21.75 -14.20
CA ASN A 15 10.57 -22.10 -12.80
C ASN A 15 11.44 -23.36 -12.70
N ASP A 16 12.66 -23.27 -13.20
CA ASP A 16 13.56 -24.38 -13.39
C ASP A 16 14.65 -24.34 -12.34
N PHE A 17 14.27 -24.69 -11.11
CA PHE A 17 15.22 -24.95 -10.04
C PHE A 17 16.30 -25.96 -10.48
N SER A 18 15.99 -26.88 -11.42
CA SER A 18 16.97 -27.88 -11.90
C SER A 18 18.15 -27.22 -12.60
N GLY A 19 17.88 -26.27 -13.50
CA GLY A 19 18.91 -25.50 -14.19
C GLY A 19 19.78 -24.71 -13.22
N LEU A 20 19.16 -24.01 -12.26
CA LEU A 20 19.86 -23.19 -11.28
C LEU A 20 20.70 -24.02 -10.30
N ILE A 21 20.18 -25.14 -9.80
CA ILE A 21 20.91 -26.01 -8.87
C ILE A 21 22.18 -26.57 -9.53
N LYS A 22 22.13 -26.92 -10.82
CA LYS A 22 23.29 -27.43 -11.56
C LYS A 22 24.40 -26.41 -11.77
N GLN A 23 24.09 -25.13 -11.63
CA GLN A 23 25.03 -24.01 -11.78
C GLN A 23 25.66 -23.57 -10.45
N LEU A 24 25.24 -24.16 -9.32
CA LEU A 24 25.86 -23.88 -8.02
C LEU A 24 27.32 -24.35 -8.01
N ASP A 25 28.21 -23.54 -7.44
CA ASP A 25 29.64 -23.87 -7.30
C ASP A 25 29.87 -25.23 -6.61
N THR A 26 29.03 -25.52 -5.61
CA THR A 26 29.00 -26.79 -4.87
C THR A 26 27.55 -27.13 -4.51
N LEU A 27 27.24 -28.41 -4.36
CA LEU A 27 25.90 -28.86 -3.97
C LEU A 27 25.53 -28.35 -2.56
N GLU A 28 26.50 -28.24 -1.66
CA GLU A 28 26.34 -27.68 -0.31
C GLU A 28 26.02 -26.18 -0.33
N SER A 29 26.29 -25.47 -1.43
CA SER A 29 25.98 -24.04 -1.54
C SER A 29 24.48 -23.77 -1.43
N ILE A 30 23.61 -24.77 -1.62
CA ILE A 30 22.17 -24.63 -1.38
C ILE A 30 21.85 -24.23 0.06
N LYS A 31 22.68 -24.63 1.04
CA LYS A 31 22.52 -24.23 2.44
C LYS A 31 22.73 -22.72 2.67
N LYS A 32 23.30 -21.99 1.71
CA LYS A 32 23.40 -20.53 1.76
C LYS A 32 22.03 -19.85 1.74
N LEU A 33 20.95 -20.49 1.24
CA LEU A 33 19.59 -19.93 1.28
C LEU A 33 19.18 -19.53 2.70
N PHE A 34 19.48 -20.37 3.70
CA PHE A 34 19.20 -20.05 5.10
C PHE A 34 19.98 -18.82 5.59
N ARG A 35 21.24 -18.65 5.16
CA ARG A 35 22.03 -17.46 5.49
C ARG A 35 21.49 -16.20 4.83
N ILE A 36 21.00 -16.32 3.58
CA ILE A 36 20.35 -15.21 2.87
C ILE A 36 19.09 -14.78 3.61
N GLN A 37 18.26 -15.72 4.05
CA GLN A 37 17.08 -15.45 4.89
C GLN A 37 17.45 -14.70 6.18
N GLN A 38 18.44 -15.22 6.92
CA GLN A 38 18.94 -14.57 8.14
C GLN A 38 19.42 -13.15 7.87
N LYS A 39 20.18 -12.96 6.78
CA LYS A 39 20.70 -11.66 6.40
C LYS A 39 19.58 -10.67 6.05
N GLN A 40 18.56 -11.11 5.32
CA GLN A 40 17.39 -10.29 5.02
C GLN A 40 16.68 -9.84 6.30
N ALA A 41 16.54 -10.74 7.27
CA ALA A 41 15.93 -10.46 8.55
C ALA A 41 16.76 -9.45 9.38
N GLU A 42 18.09 -9.62 9.44
CA GLU A 42 19.03 -8.70 10.08
C GLU A 42 18.99 -7.28 9.49
N LEU A 43 18.72 -7.15 8.18
CA LEU A 43 18.62 -5.88 7.47
C LEU A 43 17.20 -5.26 7.52
N GLY A 44 16.28 -5.84 8.31
CA GLY A 44 14.91 -5.32 8.45
C GLY A 44 14.01 -5.53 7.24
N GLY A 45 14.40 -6.42 6.32
CA GLY A 45 13.55 -6.93 5.24
C GLY A 45 12.83 -8.23 5.59
N GLY A 46 12.94 -8.68 6.84
CA GLY A 46 12.12 -9.77 7.38
C GLY A 46 10.71 -9.27 7.69
N PHE A 47 9.71 -10.07 7.36
CA PHE A 47 8.29 -9.75 7.59
C PHE A 47 7.81 -10.33 8.92
N TYR A 48 8.57 -10.07 9.99
CA TYR A 48 8.42 -10.70 11.30
C TYR A 48 6.95 -10.70 11.78
N GLY A 49 6.38 -11.90 11.91
CA GLY A 49 5.02 -12.11 12.38
C GLY A 49 3.91 -11.89 11.34
N VAL A 50 4.26 -11.51 10.10
CA VAL A 50 3.30 -11.36 8.97
C VAL A 50 3.28 -12.63 8.13
N ILE A 51 4.46 -13.15 7.77
CA ILE A 51 4.62 -14.45 7.08
C ILE A 51 5.65 -15.32 7.81
N PRO A 52 5.49 -16.65 7.83
CA PRO A 52 6.46 -17.56 8.43
C PRO A 52 7.72 -17.64 7.58
N ASP A 53 8.87 -17.81 8.24
CA ASP A 53 10.14 -18.04 7.58
C ASP A 53 10.07 -19.31 6.71
N PRO A 54 10.49 -19.25 5.42
CA PRO A 54 10.39 -20.40 4.53
C PRO A 54 11.33 -21.55 4.91
N ILE A 55 12.45 -21.26 5.59
CA ILE A 55 13.43 -22.26 6.01
C ILE A 55 13.65 -22.13 7.53
N GLU A 56 13.16 -23.08 8.31
CA GLU A 56 13.32 -23.08 9.78
C GLU A 56 14.70 -23.57 10.21
N ASN A 57 15.25 -24.57 9.52
CA ASN A 57 16.51 -25.20 9.86
C ASN A 57 17.34 -25.53 8.60
N PRO A 58 18.60 -25.08 8.48
CA PRO A 58 19.44 -25.36 7.31
C PRO A 58 19.71 -26.86 7.09
N GLU A 59 19.57 -27.71 8.11
CA GLU A 59 19.73 -29.15 8.01
C GLU A 59 18.53 -29.86 7.37
N GLN A 60 17.40 -29.16 7.17
CA GLN A 60 16.25 -29.68 6.43
C GLN A 60 16.43 -29.59 4.91
N ILE A 61 17.36 -28.76 4.42
CA ILE A 61 17.60 -28.58 2.99
C ILE A 61 18.32 -29.81 2.44
N PRO A 62 17.72 -30.59 1.52
CA PRO A 62 18.38 -31.77 0.97
C PRO A 62 19.63 -31.39 0.17
N ILE A 63 20.75 -32.06 0.42
CA ILE A 63 21.97 -31.90 -0.38
C ILE A 63 21.86 -32.86 -1.58
N PRO A 64 21.90 -32.38 -2.83
CA PRO A 64 21.61 -33.18 -4.01
C PRO A 64 22.79 -34.07 -4.48
N ASP A 65 23.38 -34.86 -3.57
CA ASP A 65 24.52 -35.74 -3.85
C ASP A 65 24.16 -37.07 -4.56
N THR A 66 22.86 -37.35 -4.70
CA THR A 66 22.29 -38.46 -5.49
C THR A 66 21.11 -37.98 -6.34
N PRO A 67 20.70 -38.73 -7.39
CA PRO A 67 19.51 -38.40 -8.17
C PRO A 67 18.24 -38.27 -7.33
N ASP A 68 18.03 -39.16 -6.37
CA ASP A 68 16.85 -39.12 -5.49
C ASP A 68 16.86 -37.86 -4.63
N LYS A 69 17.99 -37.51 -4.01
CA LYS A 69 18.12 -36.28 -3.22
C LYS A 69 18.03 -35.00 -4.05
N PHE A 70 18.39 -35.06 -5.33
CA PHE A 70 18.15 -33.96 -6.26
C PHE A 70 16.65 -33.74 -6.49
N LEU A 71 15.87 -34.82 -6.67
CA LEU A 71 14.41 -34.75 -6.75
C LEU A 71 13.77 -34.30 -5.42
N ASP A 72 14.32 -34.73 -4.29
CA ASP A 72 13.88 -34.29 -2.97
C ASP A 72 14.10 -32.77 -2.80
N LEU A 73 15.27 -32.25 -3.22
CA LEU A 73 15.55 -30.82 -3.18
C LEU A 73 14.58 -30.03 -4.08
N LEU A 74 14.33 -30.49 -5.31
CA LEU A 74 13.36 -29.84 -6.21
C LEU A 74 11.96 -29.79 -5.59
N SER A 75 11.53 -30.89 -4.98
CA SER A 75 10.24 -31.00 -4.31
C SER A 75 10.17 -30.06 -3.10
N TYR A 76 11.23 -30.02 -2.29
CA TYR A 76 11.36 -29.13 -1.13
C TYR A 76 11.25 -27.65 -1.52
N LEU A 77 12.02 -27.20 -2.51
CA LEU A 77 11.98 -25.79 -2.96
C LEU A 77 10.63 -25.43 -3.60
N SER A 78 10.03 -26.35 -4.36
CA SER A 78 8.72 -26.14 -4.97
C SER A 78 7.62 -26.01 -3.91
N GLN A 79 7.65 -26.86 -2.88
CA GLN A 79 6.72 -26.79 -1.76
C GLN A 79 6.83 -25.46 -1.02
N ILE A 80 8.05 -25.03 -0.68
CA ILE A 80 8.28 -23.73 -0.04
C ILE A 80 7.68 -22.61 -0.89
N ARG A 81 7.98 -22.59 -2.20
CA ARG A 81 7.47 -21.55 -3.10
C ARG A 81 5.95 -21.49 -3.08
N ASP A 82 5.30 -22.63 -3.26
CA ASP A 82 3.86 -22.70 -3.40
C ASP A 82 3.15 -22.32 -2.08
N GLU A 83 3.71 -22.74 -0.94
CA GLU A 83 3.24 -22.34 0.40
C GLU A 83 3.40 -20.84 0.64
N GLN A 84 4.58 -20.29 0.38
CA GLN A 84 4.87 -18.87 0.57
C GLN A 84 4.00 -17.99 -0.34
N ARG A 85 3.86 -18.34 -1.63
CA ARG A 85 2.96 -17.63 -2.55
C ARG A 85 1.51 -17.64 -2.06
N LYS A 86 1.02 -18.77 -1.53
CA LYS A 86 -0.32 -18.86 -0.96
C LYS A 86 -0.49 -17.96 0.26
N ILE A 87 0.51 -17.93 1.15
CA ILE A 87 0.48 -17.07 2.34
C ILE A 87 0.48 -15.59 1.93
N VAL A 88 1.39 -15.20 1.02
CA VAL A 88 1.48 -13.82 0.51
C VAL A 88 0.18 -13.41 -0.17
N ALA A 89 -0.42 -14.25 -1.02
CA ALA A 89 -1.72 -13.98 -1.63
C ALA A 89 -2.81 -13.76 -0.57
N GLY A 90 -2.77 -14.50 0.54
CA GLY A 90 -3.68 -14.34 1.68
C GLY A 90 -3.59 -12.98 2.39
N THR A 91 -2.51 -12.22 2.18
CA THR A 91 -2.38 -10.84 2.67
C THR A 91 -3.08 -9.80 1.78
N GLY A 92 -3.57 -10.21 0.60
CA GLY A 92 -4.11 -9.32 -0.42
C GLY A 92 -3.06 -8.74 -1.37
N PHE A 93 -1.80 -9.21 -1.31
CA PHE A 93 -0.76 -8.89 -2.28
C PHE A 93 -1.06 -9.57 -3.63
N PRO A 94 -1.00 -8.86 -4.77
CA PRO A 94 -1.23 -9.46 -6.08
C PRO A 94 -0.02 -10.28 -6.51
N VAL A 95 -0.08 -11.60 -6.30
CA VAL A 95 1.03 -12.50 -6.64
C VAL A 95 1.26 -12.59 -8.15
N ASP A 96 0.23 -12.41 -8.97
CA ASP A 96 0.30 -12.53 -10.43
C ASP A 96 -0.20 -11.27 -11.13
N PHE A 97 0.31 -11.02 -12.34
CA PHE A 97 -0.25 -10.04 -13.27
C PHE A 97 -1.58 -10.55 -13.84
N LEU A 98 -2.52 -9.64 -14.09
CA LEU A 98 -3.85 -9.93 -14.60
C LEU A 98 -3.90 -10.00 -16.14
N GLY A 99 -2.80 -9.65 -16.82
CA GLY A 99 -2.72 -9.56 -18.28
C GLY A 99 -3.60 -8.44 -18.84
N ARG A 100 -3.80 -7.36 -18.07
CA ARG A 100 -4.69 -6.26 -18.44
C ARG A 100 -3.90 -5.15 -19.13
N ASN A 101 -4.57 -4.48 -20.05
CA ASN A 101 -4.10 -3.25 -20.67
C ASN A 101 -4.88 -2.06 -20.13
N TYR A 102 -4.25 -0.89 -20.13
CA TYR A 102 -4.96 0.34 -19.81
C TYR A 102 -6.03 0.65 -20.86
N VAL A 103 -7.20 1.13 -20.39
CA VAL A 103 -8.30 1.57 -21.27
C VAL A 103 -8.52 3.08 -21.09
N PRO A 104 -8.11 3.90 -22.06
CA PRO A 104 -8.30 5.35 -22.01
C PRO A 104 -9.77 5.74 -21.94
N LYS A 105 -10.07 6.82 -21.22
CA LYS A 105 -11.42 7.42 -21.17
C LYS A 105 -11.37 8.86 -21.68
N ASP A 106 -12.37 9.27 -22.46
CA ASP A 106 -12.52 10.68 -22.86
C ASP A 106 -12.94 11.51 -21.64
N VAL A 107 -11.95 12.05 -20.93
CA VAL A 107 -12.13 12.82 -19.70
C VAL A 107 -11.31 14.10 -19.81
N LYS A 108 -11.91 15.22 -19.41
CA LYS A 108 -11.27 16.53 -19.38
C LYS A 108 -11.18 17.04 -17.95
N SER A 109 -9.98 17.43 -17.54
CA SER A 109 -9.73 18.19 -16.30
C SER A 109 -9.74 19.68 -16.62
N SER A 110 -10.15 20.50 -15.65
CA SER A 110 -10.05 21.97 -15.73
C SER A 110 -8.62 22.49 -15.59
N GLY A 111 -7.68 21.63 -15.17
CA GLY A 111 -6.26 21.96 -14.94
C GLY A 111 -5.97 22.56 -13.57
N ARG A 112 -6.99 22.79 -12.73
CA ARG A 112 -6.83 23.33 -11.37
C ARG A 112 -6.16 22.34 -10.42
N ILE A 113 -6.46 21.05 -10.62
CA ILE A 113 -5.76 19.97 -9.95
C ILE A 113 -4.84 19.35 -10.99
N LYS A 114 -3.53 19.43 -10.76
CA LYS A 114 -2.51 18.92 -11.66
C LYS A 114 -1.74 17.79 -11.00
N ILE A 115 -1.97 16.58 -11.47
CA ILE A 115 -1.19 15.41 -11.09
C ILE A 115 -0.08 15.24 -12.12
N ILE A 116 1.14 14.96 -11.65
CA ILE A 116 2.30 14.66 -12.48
C ILE A 116 2.80 13.30 -12.03
N LEU A 117 2.57 12.28 -12.85
CA LEU A 117 3.09 10.95 -12.54
C LEU A 117 4.60 10.90 -12.77
N ASP A 118 5.29 10.31 -11.82
CA ASP A 118 6.73 10.10 -11.88
C ASP A 118 7.07 8.62 -11.75
N LEU A 119 7.50 8.05 -12.88
CA LEU A 119 7.87 6.64 -13.01
C LEU A 119 9.37 6.40 -12.87
N HIS A 120 10.17 7.45 -12.63
CA HIS A 120 11.62 7.41 -12.79
C HIS A 120 12.29 6.40 -11.85
N ALA A 121 11.93 6.40 -10.56
CA ALA A 121 12.54 5.50 -9.58
C ALA A 121 12.32 4.01 -9.92
N VAL A 122 11.14 3.63 -10.43
CA VAL A 122 10.91 2.24 -10.86
C VAL A 122 11.72 1.92 -12.11
N ARG A 123 11.81 2.86 -13.07
CA ARG A 123 12.64 2.66 -14.27
C ARG A 123 14.10 2.44 -13.94
N GLU A 124 14.68 3.24 -13.03
CA GLU A 124 16.06 3.05 -12.57
C GLU A 124 16.30 1.66 -11.99
N VAL A 125 15.33 1.12 -11.22
CA VAL A 125 15.42 -0.24 -10.67
C VAL A 125 15.35 -1.31 -11.78
N LEU A 126 14.43 -1.18 -12.74
CA LEU A 126 14.31 -2.15 -13.84
C LEU A 126 15.57 -2.12 -14.73
N GLU A 127 16.09 -0.94 -15.04
CA GLU A 127 17.35 -0.75 -15.78
C GLU A 127 18.53 -1.38 -15.04
N TYR A 128 18.58 -1.22 -13.72
CA TYR A 128 19.59 -1.86 -12.89
C TYR A 128 19.49 -3.38 -12.91
N PHE A 129 18.27 -3.95 -12.82
CA PHE A 129 18.05 -5.40 -12.89
C PHE A 129 18.31 -6.00 -14.27
N ALA A 130 18.33 -5.17 -15.31
CA ALA A 130 18.70 -5.54 -16.67
C ALA A 130 20.21 -5.67 -16.89
N LYS A 131 21.05 -5.12 -16.00
CA LYS A 131 22.51 -5.18 -16.16
C LYS A 131 23.02 -6.61 -16.03
N GLU A 132 24.00 -6.94 -16.87
CA GLU A 132 24.72 -8.21 -16.80
C GLU A 132 25.60 -8.29 -15.54
N ASN A 133 26.22 -7.16 -15.16
CA ASN A 133 27.14 -7.05 -14.03
C ASN A 133 26.73 -5.89 -13.11
N PRO A 134 25.63 -6.01 -12.35
CA PRO A 134 25.18 -4.98 -11.42
C PRO A 134 26.18 -4.84 -10.26
N THR A 135 26.44 -3.60 -9.81
CA THR A 135 27.35 -3.33 -8.69
C THR A 135 26.62 -2.75 -7.48
N LEU A 136 27.14 -3.03 -6.28
CA LEU A 136 26.58 -2.46 -5.04
C LEU A 136 26.63 -0.92 -5.02
N GLU A 137 27.59 -0.31 -5.70
CA GLU A 137 27.69 1.15 -5.75
C GLU A 137 26.55 1.77 -6.55
N GLU A 138 26.20 1.19 -7.70
CA GLU A 138 25.02 1.61 -8.47
C GLU A 138 23.72 1.41 -7.66
N ALA A 139 23.61 0.31 -6.90
CA ALA A 139 22.49 0.12 -5.98
C ALA A 139 22.43 1.18 -4.87
N ARG A 140 23.58 1.67 -4.39
CA ARG A 140 23.64 2.78 -3.41
C ARG A 140 23.20 4.10 -4.02
N GLU A 141 23.56 4.38 -5.27
CA GLU A 141 23.11 5.57 -5.99
C GLU A 141 21.58 5.58 -6.10
N ILE A 142 20.99 4.45 -6.53
CA ILE A 142 19.54 4.29 -6.62
C ILE A 142 18.88 4.43 -5.24
N ALA A 143 19.36 3.67 -4.24
CA ALA A 143 18.80 3.71 -2.88
C ALA A 143 18.93 5.09 -2.20
N GLY A 144 20.01 5.83 -2.51
CA GLY A 144 20.25 7.20 -2.08
C GLY A 144 19.44 8.24 -2.85
N GLY A 145 18.72 7.82 -3.89
CA GLY A 145 17.79 8.63 -4.63
C GLY A 145 16.73 9.25 -3.73
N GLU A 146 16.23 10.40 -4.16
CA GLU A 146 15.36 11.23 -3.34
C GLU A 146 14.03 10.54 -2.98
N ILE A 147 13.44 9.83 -3.94
CA ILE A 147 12.17 9.09 -3.78
C ILE A 147 12.34 8.00 -2.72
N PHE A 148 13.38 7.17 -2.83
CA PHE A 148 13.65 6.11 -1.87
C PHE A 148 14.00 6.66 -0.48
N THR A 149 14.71 7.79 -0.40
CA THR A 149 14.98 8.43 0.90
C THR A 149 13.69 8.92 1.57
N GLU A 150 12.76 9.54 0.83
CA GLU A 150 11.46 9.95 1.38
C GLU A 150 10.59 8.75 1.76
N MET A 151 10.61 7.70 0.96
CA MET A 151 9.96 6.43 1.28
C MET A 151 10.53 5.84 2.58
N ILE A 152 11.85 5.80 2.78
CA ILE A 152 12.47 5.31 4.02
C ILE A 152 12.07 6.16 5.23
N LYS A 153 12.02 7.50 5.08
CA LYS A 153 11.54 8.39 6.16
C LYS A 153 10.12 8.07 6.57
N HIS A 154 9.22 7.84 5.60
CA HIS A 154 7.85 7.42 5.89
C HIS A 154 7.85 6.12 6.69
N ARG A 155 8.74 5.16 6.37
CA ARG A 155 8.81 3.82 7.03
C ARG A 155 9.12 3.95 8.48
N ASN A 156 10.19 4.68 8.74
CA ASN A 156 10.70 4.83 10.08
C ASN A 156 9.76 5.69 10.93
N SER A 157 8.82 6.41 10.32
CA SER A 157 7.73 7.11 11.02
C SER A 157 6.55 6.20 11.39
N LEU A 158 6.39 5.04 10.77
CA LEU A 158 5.32 4.10 11.09
C LEU A 158 5.69 3.29 12.33
N GLY A 159 5.07 3.64 13.46
CA GLY A 159 5.34 3.00 14.75
C GLY A 159 4.97 1.51 14.87
N TYR A 160 4.41 0.90 13.82
CA TYR A 160 4.05 -0.52 13.79
C TYR A 160 5.02 -1.39 12.96
N VAL A 161 5.98 -0.79 12.25
CA VAL A 161 6.96 -1.55 11.48
C VAL A 161 8.08 -1.99 12.43
N PRO A 162 8.38 -3.30 12.54
CA PRO A 162 9.41 -3.77 13.44
C PRO A 162 10.78 -3.24 13.02
N GLY A 163 11.64 -3.06 14.03
CA GLY A 163 13.05 -2.72 13.80
C GLY A 163 13.79 -3.84 13.04
N PRO A 164 15.03 -3.58 12.58
CA PRO A 164 15.80 -2.35 12.74
C PRO A 164 15.24 -1.15 11.97
N GLU A 165 15.69 0.04 12.34
CA GLU A 165 15.47 1.25 11.54
C GLU A 165 16.05 1.02 10.13
N PHE A 166 15.24 1.28 9.10
CA PHE A 166 15.64 0.98 7.74
C PHE A 166 16.50 2.11 7.19
N THR A 167 17.52 1.76 6.41
CA THR A 167 18.51 2.71 5.89
C THR A 167 18.66 2.55 4.38
N THR A 168 19.21 3.57 3.73
CA THR A 168 19.57 3.51 2.30
C THR A 168 20.59 2.42 2.02
N GLU A 169 21.51 2.13 2.95
CA GLU A 169 22.46 1.02 2.81
C GLU A 169 21.75 -0.34 2.81
N PHE A 170 20.74 -0.53 3.67
CA PHE A 170 19.96 -1.77 3.69
C PHE A 170 19.18 -1.95 2.39
N LEU A 171 18.55 -0.87 1.90
CA LEU A 171 17.88 -0.86 0.60
C LEU A 171 18.84 -1.20 -0.55
N ALA A 172 20.04 -0.62 -0.56
CA ALA A 172 21.07 -0.90 -1.56
C ALA A 172 21.49 -2.39 -1.56
N ASN A 173 21.62 -3.00 -0.38
CA ASN A 173 21.89 -4.43 -0.29
C ASN A 173 20.76 -5.26 -0.88
N PHE A 174 19.49 -4.92 -0.63
CA PHE A 174 18.35 -5.62 -1.22
C PHE A 174 18.29 -5.49 -2.75
N LEU A 175 18.48 -4.27 -3.27
CA LEU A 175 18.60 -4.03 -4.71
C LEU A 175 19.73 -4.88 -5.32
N PHE A 176 20.91 -4.86 -4.71
CA PHE A 176 22.06 -5.63 -5.19
C PHE A 176 21.80 -7.14 -5.18
N PHE A 177 21.25 -7.69 -4.09
CA PHE A 177 20.92 -9.11 -4.01
C PHE A 177 19.82 -9.53 -5.00
N ALA A 178 18.82 -8.67 -5.22
CA ALA A 178 17.77 -8.95 -6.20
C ALA A 178 18.29 -8.89 -7.66
N ALA A 179 19.26 -8.00 -7.94
CA ALA A 179 19.91 -7.90 -9.24
C ALA A 179 20.91 -9.02 -9.52
N ASN A 180 21.51 -9.61 -8.47
CA ASN A 180 22.54 -10.65 -8.59
C ASN A 180 21.99 -11.89 -9.33
N LYS A 181 22.77 -12.35 -10.32
CA LYS A 181 22.44 -13.47 -11.24
C LYS A 181 23.05 -14.80 -10.82
N GLU A 182 23.83 -14.84 -9.74
CA GLU A 182 24.30 -16.10 -9.15
C GLU A 182 23.10 -16.98 -8.79
N SER A 183 23.20 -18.28 -9.10
CA SER A 183 22.06 -19.19 -9.06
C SER A 183 21.42 -19.30 -7.68
N ILE A 184 22.17 -19.07 -6.60
CA ILE A 184 21.62 -19.08 -5.23
C ILE A 184 20.64 -17.92 -4.98
N TYR A 185 20.92 -16.72 -5.51
CA TYR A 185 20.03 -15.56 -5.41
C TYR A 185 18.81 -15.73 -6.32
N GLU A 186 19.00 -16.30 -7.52
CA GLU A 186 17.89 -16.65 -8.42
C GLU A 186 16.93 -17.66 -7.78
N ILE A 187 17.46 -18.72 -7.14
CA ILE A 187 16.63 -19.67 -6.39
C ILE A 187 15.87 -18.93 -5.29
N TRP A 188 16.54 -18.09 -4.49
CA TRP A 188 15.89 -17.36 -3.40
C TRP A 188 14.76 -16.45 -3.90
N LYS A 189 14.96 -15.69 -4.99
CA LYS A 189 13.91 -14.83 -5.57
C LYS A 189 12.67 -15.61 -5.97
N GLN A 190 12.85 -16.83 -6.50
CA GLN A 190 11.72 -17.67 -6.92
C GLN A 190 10.94 -18.28 -5.76
N LEU A 191 11.47 -18.32 -4.53
CA LEU A 191 10.77 -18.90 -3.37
C LEU A 191 9.65 -18.00 -2.83
N ASN A 192 9.81 -16.69 -2.89
CA ASN A 192 8.80 -15.76 -2.36
C ASN A 192 8.90 -14.40 -3.06
N PRO A 193 7.81 -13.84 -3.62
CA PRO A 193 7.82 -12.49 -4.23
C PRO A 193 8.27 -11.38 -3.28
N TRP A 194 8.10 -11.58 -1.97
CA TRP A 194 8.51 -10.63 -0.93
C TRP A 194 10.00 -10.71 -0.57
N ASN A 195 10.75 -11.67 -1.12
CA ASN A 195 12.17 -11.78 -0.87
C ASN A 195 12.93 -10.55 -1.35
N PHE A 196 13.99 -10.22 -0.61
CA PHE A 196 14.72 -8.98 -0.76
C PHE A 196 13.80 -7.75 -0.72
N PHE A 197 12.87 -7.68 0.23
CA PHE A 197 12.03 -6.51 0.41
C PHE A 197 11.19 -6.20 -0.85
N ASP A 198 10.48 -7.21 -1.34
CA ASP A 198 9.64 -7.22 -2.56
C ASP A 198 10.37 -7.06 -3.91
N PHE A 199 11.68 -6.80 -3.90
CA PHE A 199 12.45 -6.71 -5.15
C PHE A 199 12.53 -8.03 -5.92
N ALA A 200 12.33 -9.19 -5.26
CA ALA A 200 12.25 -10.47 -5.94
C ALA A 200 11.09 -10.50 -6.95
N ASP A 201 9.92 -9.97 -6.62
CA ASP A 201 8.79 -9.90 -7.55
C ASP A 201 9.11 -9.03 -8.77
N ILE A 202 9.74 -7.88 -8.55
CA ILE A 202 10.18 -6.97 -9.63
C ILE A 202 11.21 -7.65 -10.54
N ALA A 203 12.24 -8.29 -9.95
CA ALA A 203 13.30 -8.93 -10.71
C ALA A 203 12.79 -10.13 -11.52
N CYS A 204 11.91 -10.95 -10.95
CA CYS A 204 11.35 -12.13 -11.62
C CYS A 204 10.34 -11.78 -12.72
N ASN A 205 9.66 -10.63 -12.62
CA ASN A 205 8.63 -10.19 -13.58
C ASN A 205 9.02 -8.89 -14.30
N ARG A 206 10.32 -8.67 -14.52
CA ARG A 206 10.85 -7.40 -15.06
C ARG A 206 10.15 -6.97 -16.34
N ASP A 207 10.00 -7.88 -17.30
CA ASP A 207 9.39 -7.58 -18.60
C ASP A 207 7.91 -7.16 -18.47
N ASP A 208 7.16 -7.75 -17.52
CA ASP A 208 5.77 -7.34 -17.24
C ASP A 208 5.71 -5.96 -16.59
N TYR A 209 6.64 -5.63 -15.70
CA TYR A 209 6.75 -4.28 -15.14
C TYR A 209 7.17 -3.26 -16.20
N GLU A 210 8.10 -3.59 -17.09
CA GLU A 210 8.49 -2.73 -18.22
C GLU A 210 7.27 -2.43 -19.12
N ARG A 211 6.46 -3.45 -19.43
CA ARG A 211 5.20 -3.28 -20.16
C ARG A 211 4.26 -2.32 -19.43
N VAL A 212 4.01 -2.52 -18.14
CA VAL A 212 3.14 -1.65 -17.34
C VAL A 212 3.65 -0.21 -17.32
N LEU A 213 4.94 0.02 -17.09
CA LEU A 213 5.50 1.37 -17.08
C LEU A 213 5.39 2.06 -18.44
N ASN A 214 5.56 1.32 -19.53
CA ASN A 214 5.39 1.86 -20.88
C ASN A 214 3.92 2.22 -21.15
N GLU A 215 2.98 1.35 -20.79
CA GLU A 215 1.55 1.68 -20.88
C GLU A 215 1.17 2.90 -20.03
N LEU A 216 1.71 3.04 -18.82
CA LEU A 216 1.50 4.21 -17.96
C LEU A 216 2.05 5.49 -18.60
N GLU A 217 3.23 5.44 -19.22
CA GLU A 217 3.83 6.60 -19.89
C GLU A 217 3.07 6.99 -21.15
N GLU A 218 2.71 6.01 -21.99
CA GLU A 218 1.93 6.23 -23.22
C GLU A 218 0.55 6.84 -22.94
N ASN A 219 -0.06 6.50 -21.80
CA ASN A 219 -1.39 6.95 -21.40
C ASN A 219 -1.36 8.02 -20.29
N LYS A 220 -0.18 8.60 -20.01
CA LYS A 220 0.06 9.48 -18.88
C LYS A 220 -0.92 10.64 -18.80
N ASP A 221 -1.08 11.40 -19.88
CA ASP A 221 -1.99 12.54 -19.94
C ASP A 221 -3.45 12.13 -19.65
N ASN A 222 -3.87 10.96 -20.13
CA ASN A 222 -5.21 10.45 -19.90
C ASN A 222 -5.43 10.06 -18.44
N ILE A 223 -4.43 9.40 -17.84
CA ILE A 223 -4.43 9.00 -16.45
C ILE A 223 -4.47 10.22 -15.53
N GLU A 224 -3.56 11.17 -15.73
CA GLU A 224 -3.49 12.41 -14.96
C GLU A 224 -4.82 13.19 -15.06
N ALA A 225 -5.38 13.32 -16.27
CA ALA A 225 -6.68 13.96 -16.47
C ALA A 225 -7.83 13.23 -15.77
N ARG A 226 -7.84 11.88 -15.76
CA ARG A 226 -8.84 11.08 -15.04
C ARG A 226 -8.80 11.34 -13.53
N ILE A 227 -7.60 11.31 -12.94
CA ILE A 227 -7.40 11.54 -11.51
C ILE A 227 -7.82 12.97 -11.16
N SER A 228 -7.30 13.96 -11.88
CA SER A 228 -7.62 15.37 -11.68
C SER A 228 -9.12 15.65 -11.81
N ALA A 229 -9.76 15.20 -12.90
CA ALA A 229 -11.18 15.44 -13.13
C ALA A 229 -12.09 14.76 -12.09
N ARG A 230 -11.64 13.65 -11.49
CA ARG A 230 -12.36 13.02 -10.38
C ARG A 230 -12.30 13.88 -9.12
N ILE A 231 -11.10 14.34 -8.75
CA ILE A 231 -10.86 15.13 -7.53
C ILE A 231 -11.46 16.53 -7.64
N GLU A 232 -11.37 17.19 -8.80
CA GLU A 232 -11.82 18.56 -9.04
C GLU A 232 -13.28 18.84 -8.66
N LYS A 233 -14.11 17.79 -8.70
CA LYS A 233 -15.53 17.86 -8.33
C LYS A 233 -15.72 18.08 -6.83
N TYR A 234 -14.77 17.67 -6.00
CA TYR A 234 -14.91 17.60 -4.55
C TYR A 234 -13.99 18.57 -3.81
N VAL A 235 -13.44 19.53 -4.54
CA VAL A 235 -12.58 20.59 -4.01
C VAL A 235 -13.17 21.96 -4.37
N PRO A 236 -12.86 23.00 -3.58
CA PRO A 236 -13.34 24.36 -3.86
C PRO A 236 -12.97 24.83 -5.28
N GLU A 237 -13.86 25.60 -5.93
CA GLU A 237 -13.66 26.06 -7.32
C GLU A 237 -12.41 26.95 -7.46
N ASP A 238 -12.05 27.69 -6.41
CA ASP A 238 -10.89 28.57 -6.32
C ASP A 238 -9.60 27.87 -5.88
N PHE A 239 -9.65 26.57 -5.59
CA PHE A 239 -8.49 25.83 -5.12
C PHE A 239 -7.66 25.28 -6.29
N GLU A 240 -6.36 25.56 -6.24
CA GLU A 240 -5.35 25.02 -7.16
C GLU A 240 -4.38 24.12 -6.39
N PHE A 241 -4.00 23.01 -7.03
CA PHE A 241 -3.10 22.03 -6.43
C PHE A 241 -2.26 21.36 -7.50
N GLN A 242 -0.97 21.21 -7.22
CA GLN A 242 -0.07 20.45 -8.06
C GLN A 242 0.67 19.43 -7.21
N GLU A 243 0.67 18.17 -7.65
CA GLU A 243 1.36 17.06 -7.00
C GLU A 243 2.20 16.29 -8.00
N ARG A 244 3.44 15.99 -7.59
CA ARG A 244 4.27 14.98 -8.25
C ARG A 244 4.02 13.67 -7.50
N PHE A 245 3.22 12.78 -8.10
CA PHE A 245 2.88 11.49 -7.51
C PHE A 245 3.87 10.45 -7.99
N VAL A 246 4.60 9.84 -7.05
CA VAL A 246 5.77 9.01 -7.39
C VAL A 246 5.44 7.53 -7.35
N PHE A 247 5.99 6.79 -8.29
CA PHE A 247 6.00 5.33 -8.28
C PHE A 247 7.35 4.87 -7.74
N SER A 248 7.30 3.93 -6.80
CA SER A 248 8.46 3.29 -6.19
C SER A 248 8.24 1.79 -6.10
N VAL A 249 9.14 1.11 -5.39
CA VAL A 249 9.15 -0.33 -5.18
C VAL A 249 9.74 -0.62 -3.80
N GLY A 250 9.33 -1.76 -3.22
CA GLY A 250 9.99 -2.39 -2.10
C GLY A 250 9.66 -1.75 -0.77
N TRP A 251 8.60 -2.23 -0.11
CA TRP A 251 8.28 -1.76 1.24
C TRP A 251 7.20 -2.51 2.04
N ALA A 252 6.54 -3.53 1.49
CA ALA A 252 5.39 -4.18 2.11
C ALA A 252 4.18 -3.27 2.41
N ILE A 253 4.19 -2.00 1.98
CA ILE A 253 3.01 -1.12 1.98
C ILE A 253 2.65 -0.74 0.56
N ARG A 254 1.37 -0.51 0.37
CA ARG A 254 0.82 -0.11 -0.92
C ARG A 254 1.13 1.35 -1.25
N GLY A 255 0.81 2.28 -0.36
CA GLY A 255 0.92 3.72 -0.58
C GLY A 255 1.56 4.42 0.61
N TRP A 256 2.32 5.48 0.32
CA TRP A 256 3.06 6.26 1.32
C TRP A 256 2.96 7.75 1.04
N ALA A 257 3.17 8.56 2.07
CA ALA A 257 3.21 10.00 1.91
C ALA A 257 4.17 10.68 2.89
N THR A 258 4.89 11.67 2.39
CA THR A 258 5.66 12.62 3.19
C THR A 258 5.18 14.04 2.92
N GLY A 259 5.74 15.03 3.63
CA GLY A 259 5.50 16.43 3.30
C GLY A 259 5.91 16.81 1.87
N LYS A 260 6.75 15.99 1.21
CA LYS A 260 7.23 16.22 -0.15
C LYS A 260 6.38 15.51 -1.20
N TYR A 261 6.16 14.20 -1.07
CA TYR A 261 5.50 13.38 -2.10
C TYR A 261 4.38 12.52 -1.54
N GLY A 262 3.36 12.27 -2.36
CA GLY A 262 2.56 11.05 -2.26
C GLY A 262 3.15 10.01 -3.22
N GLY A 263 3.15 8.74 -2.83
CA GLY A 263 3.69 7.67 -3.66
C GLY A 263 3.01 6.33 -3.47
N ILE A 264 3.27 5.44 -4.42
CA ILE A 264 2.74 4.09 -4.45
C ILE A 264 3.83 3.10 -4.86
N ASN A 265 3.79 1.91 -4.29
CA ASN A 265 4.66 0.82 -4.65
C ASN A 265 3.98 -0.05 -5.72
N ILE A 266 4.58 -0.12 -6.91
CA ILE A 266 3.93 -0.68 -8.11
C ILE A 266 3.65 -2.19 -7.96
N GLU A 267 4.41 -2.92 -7.15
CA GLU A 267 4.24 -4.36 -6.90
C GLU A 267 2.93 -4.71 -6.22
N HIS A 268 2.33 -3.76 -5.48
CA HIS A 268 1.03 -3.94 -4.86
C HIS A 268 -0.14 -3.73 -5.83
N ILE A 269 0.15 -3.37 -7.09
CA ILE A 269 -0.83 -2.96 -8.10
C ILE A 269 -0.71 -3.79 -9.37
N LYS A 270 0.52 -3.97 -9.87
CA LYS A 270 0.85 -4.61 -11.15
C LYS A 270 0.08 -3.93 -12.29
N ASP A 271 -0.69 -4.68 -13.06
CA ASP A 271 -1.50 -4.18 -14.18
C ASP A 271 -2.99 -3.98 -13.82
N ASN A 272 -3.31 -3.84 -12.54
CA ASN A 272 -4.65 -3.47 -12.10
C ASN A 272 -4.86 -1.94 -12.13
N TYR A 273 -5.01 -1.39 -13.34
CA TYR A 273 -5.08 0.06 -13.54
C TYR A 273 -6.24 0.76 -12.83
N ASP A 274 -7.43 0.16 -12.74
CA ASP A 274 -8.53 0.81 -12.01
C ASP A 274 -8.19 0.91 -10.52
N PHE A 275 -7.58 -0.13 -9.95
CA PHE A 275 -7.09 -0.08 -8.58
C PHE A 275 -5.95 0.93 -8.39
N LEU A 276 -5.04 1.05 -9.36
CA LEU A 276 -3.99 2.09 -9.35
C LEU A 276 -4.60 3.48 -9.22
N LEU A 277 -5.52 3.82 -10.13
CA LEU A 277 -6.14 5.14 -10.19
C LEU A 277 -6.88 5.45 -8.90
N ASP A 278 -7.62 4.47 -8.39
CA ASP A 278 -8.35 4.55 -7.13
C ASP A 278 -7.43 4.92 -5.96
N ILE A 279 -6.28 4.26 -5.83
CA ILE A 279 -5.31 4.57 -4.78
C ILE A 279 -4.72 5.97 -4.96
N ILE A 280 -4.32 6.34 -6.18
CA ILE A 280 -3.77 7.69 -6.43
C ILE A 280 -4.81 8.76 -6.08
N ILE A 281 -6.09 8.56 -6.45
CA ILE A 281 -7.18 9.47 -6.10
C ILE A 281 -7.34 9.59 -4.58
N HIS A 282 -7.37 8.46 -3.87
CA HIS A 282 -7.52 8.40 -2.42
C HIS A 282 -6.40 9.17 -1.70
N GLU A 283 -5.14 8.82 -1.98
CA GLU A 283 -3.98 9.42 -1.32
C GLU A 283 -3.78 10.89 -1.69
N THR A 284 -4.07 11.25 -2.94
CA THR A 284 -4.04 12.66 -3.37
C THR A 284 -5.10 13.49 -2.64
N PHE A 285 -6.30 12.92 -2.44
CA PHE A 285 -7.35 13.63 -1.71
C PHE A 285 -6.98 13.87 -0.24
N HIS A 286 -6.33 12.91 0.41
CA HIS A 286 -5.75 13.07 1.75
C HIS A 286 -4.75 14.24 1.82
N ARG A 287 -3.92 14.43 0.79
CA ARG A 287 -3.00 15.59 0.72
C ARG A 287 -3.74 16.92 0.59
N ILE A 288 -4.82 16.95 -0.19
CA ILE A 288 -5.67 18.14 -0.33
C ILE A 288 -6.39 18.44 0.98
N GLN A 289 -6.94 17.42 1.65
CA GLN A 289 -7.50 17.56 2.99
C GLN A 289 -6.47 18.14 3.95
N ALA A 290 -5.24 17.64 3.98
CA ALA A 290 -4.18 18.17 4.84
C ALA A 290 -3.92 19.68 4.62
N ILE A 291 -4.04 20.17 3.37
CA ILE A 291 -3.85 21.58 3.03
C ILE A 291 -5.05 22.44 3.45
N LEU A 292 -6.27 21.97 3.19
CA LEU A 292 -7.49 22.76 3.37
C LEU A 292 -8.06 22.66 4.79
N TYR A 293 -7.75 21.60 5.52
CA TYR A 293 -8.34 21.33 6.82
C TYR A 293 -7.93 22.38 7.86
N PRO A 294 -8.88 23.06 8.52
CA PRO A 294 -8.59 24.17 9.42
C PRO A 294 -7.81 23.76 10.68
N GLY A 295 -7.84 22.47 11.03
CA GLY A 295 -7.09 21.92 12.16
C GLY A 295 -5.62 21.62 11.84
N ASN A 296 -5.18 21.74 10.57
CA ASN A 296 -3.83 21.44 10.16
C ASN A 296 -3.05 22.70 9.79
N LYS A 297 -1.75 22.74 10.13
CA LYS A 297 -0.84 23.83 9.74
C LYS A 297 0.27 23.25 8.86
N GLY A 298 0.06 23.29 7.55
CA GLY A 298 1.04 22.83 6.55
C GLY A 298 0.67 21.48 5.93
N LYS A 299 1.65 20.85 5.26
CA LYS A 299 1.46 19.59 4.51
C LYS A 299 1.63 18.32 5.35
N GLU A 300 1.95 18.45 6.63
CA GLU A 300 2.15 17.29 7.50
C GLU A 300 0.80 16.72 7.95
N PHE A 301 0.65 15.40 8.01
CA PHE A 301 -0.59 14.70 8.34
C PHE A 301 -0.94 14.75 9.85
N ARG A 302 -0.97 15.96 10.43
CA ARG A 302 -1.20 16.18 11.86
C ARG A 302 -2.67 16.53 12.19
N MET A 303 -3.60 16.22 11.29
CA MET A 303 -5.02 16.56 11.44
C MET A 303 -5.68 15.95 12.69
N LEU A 304 -5.14 14.82 13.18
CA LEU A 304 -5.56 14.13 14.41
C LEU A 304 -4.86 14.65 15.68
N GLU A 305 -3.78 15.42 15.54
CA GLU A 305 -2.93 15.90 16.64
C GLU A 305 -3.39 17.25 17.19
N LYS A 306 -4.68 17.37 17.53
CA LYS A 306 -5.20 18.54 18.25
C LYS A 306 -5.42 18.17 19.72
N PRO A 307 -4.38 18.09 20.56
CA PRO A 307 -4.52 17.63 21.94
C PRO A 307 -5.47 18.55 22.69
N LEU A 308 -6.70 18.09 22.91
CA LEU A 308 -7.64 18.78 23.77
C LEU A 308 -7.29 18.46 25.22
N LYS A 309 -7.48 19.43 26.12
CA LYS A 309 -7.21 19.22 27.56
C LYS A 309 -8.05 18.10 28.17
N ASP A 310 -9.23 17.86 27.59
CA ASP A 310 -10.15 16.80 27.99
C ASP A 310 -9.93 15.55 27.13
N LYS A 311 -9.53 14.44 27.76
CA LYS A 311 -9.21 13.18 27.07
C LYS A 311 -10.41 12.57 26.34
N GLY A 312 -11.62 12.75 26.86
CA GLY A 312 -12.83 12.25 26.22
C GLY A 312 -13.14 13.04 24.95
N LYS A 313 -13.08 14.37 25.04
CA LYS A 313 -13.25 15.24 23.87
C LYS A 313 -12.16 15.03 22.82
N ASP A 314 -10.92 14.80 23.25
CA ASP A 314 -9.80 14.48 22.36
C ASP A 314 -10.05 13.19 21.56
N ALA A 315 -10.46 12.12 22.25
CA ALA A 315 -10.78 10.85 21.60
C ALA A 315 -11.96 10.99 20.62
N LEU A 316 -13.03 11.69 21.01
CA LEU A 316 -14.16 11.92 20.12
C LEU A 316 -13.75 12.76 18.90
N TYR A 317 -12.97 13.83 19.10
CA TYR A 317 -12.44 14.64 18.02
C TYR A 317 -11.62 13.81 17.01
N LYS A 318 -10.76 12.91 17.51
CA LYS A 318 -9.99 11.98 16.67
C LYS A 318 -10.90 11.06 15.86
N ALA A 319 -11.91 10.46 16.50
CA ALA A 319 -12.85 9.57 15.83
C ALA A 319 -13.62 10.28 14.71
N ILE A 320 -14.21 11.45 14.98
CA ILE A 320 -14.99 12.20 13.96
C ILE A 320 -14.10 12.71 12.83
N THR A 321 -12.88 13.13 13.16
CA THR A 321 -11.93 13.64 12.17
C THR A 321 -11.49 12.50 11.27
N TYR A 322 -11.19 11.33 11.82
CA TYR A 322 -10.83 10.17 11.02
C TYR A 322 -11.95 9.69 10.10
N VAL A 323 -13.19 9.60 10.60
CA VAL A 323 -14.37 9.25 9.78
C VAL A 323 -14.53 10.21 8.61
N PHE A 324 -14.34 11.51 8.85
CA PHE A 324 -14.38 12.51 7.79
C PHE A 324 -13.24 12.31 6.77
N LEU A 325 -11.99 12.19 7.24
CA LEU A 325 -10.81 12.11 6.37
C LEU A 325 -10.85 10.86 5.49
N GLU A 326 -10.86 9.68 6.11
CA GLU A 326 -10.86 8.40 5.40
C GLU A 326 -12.15 8.19 4.62
N GLY A 327 -13.28 8.60 5.17
CA GLY A 327 -14.59 8.45 4.56
C GLY A 327 -14.72 9.23 3.27
N SER A 328 -14.38 10.51 3.31
CA SER A 328 -14.49 11.37 2.12
C SER A 328 -13.41 11.02 1.08
N ALA A 329 -12.20 10.62 1.47
CA ALA A 329 -11.21 10.09 0.54
C ALA A 329 -11.69 8.81 -0.15
N THR A 330 -12.27 7.87 0.60
CA THR A 330 -12.85 6.63 0.03
C THR A 330 -14.02 6.92 -0.90
N TYR A 331 -14.85 7.91 -0.57
CA TYR A 331 -15.95 8.35 -1.44
C TYR A 331 -15.43 8.99 -2.73
N VAL A 332 -14.45 9.88 -2.65
CA VAL A 332 -13.85 10.50 -3.83
C VAL A 332 -13.16 9.46 -4.71
N GLN A 333 -12.54 8.43 -4.11
CA GLN A 333 -12.03 7.26 -4.82
C GLN A 333 -13.15 6.50 -5.56
N LYS A 334 -14.09 5.90 -4.83
CA LYS A 334 -15.02 4.89 -5.38
C LYS A 334 -16.31 5.46 -5.97
N GLY A 335 -16.73 6.64 -5.50
CA GLY A 335 -18.06 7.18 -5.75
C GLY A 335 -19.09 6.42 -4.93
N ASP A 336 -19.96 5.69 -5.61
CA ASP A 336 -21.12 5.04 -4.99
C ASP A 336 -20.76 4.15 -3.80
N PHE A 337 -21.73 4.02 -2.88
CA PHE A 337 -21.59 3.16 -1.71
C PHE A 337 -22.31 1.82 -1.94
N PRO A 338 -21.61 0.68 -1.86
CA PRO A 338 -22.22 -0.63 -2.05
C PRO A 338 -23.10 -1.01 -0.85
N VAL A 339 -24.28 -1.57 -1.11
CA VAL A 339 -25.25 -1.98 -0.07
C VAL A 339 -24.68 -3.06 0.86
N GLU A 340 -23.74 -3.86 0.35
CA GLU A 340 -23.06 -4.93 1.06
C GLU A 340 -22.27 -4.43 2.29
N ASP A 341 -21.84 -3.17 2.29
CA ASP A 341 -21.01 -2.58 3.34
C ASP A 341 -21.86 -2.00 4.51
N ILE A 342 -23.18 -2.15 4.50
CA ILE A 342 -24.07 -1.60 5.56
C ILE A 342 -23.77 -2.19 6.94
N SER A 343 -23.35 -3.45 7.03
CA SER A 343 -22.96 -4.04 8.33
C SER A 343 -21.76 -3.33 8.94
N ASP A 344 -20.82 -2.87 8.11
CA ASP A 344 -19.63 -2.15 8.58
C ASP A 344 -19.98 -0.71 8.98
N VAL A 345 -20.95 -0.08 8.29
CA VAL A 345 -21.54 1.20 8.72
C VAL A 345 -22.15 1.06 10.11
N GLN A 346 -22.97 0.02 10.34
CA GLN A 346 -23.56 -0.25 11.64
C GLN A 346 -22.49 -0.49 12.71
N ALA A 347 -21.44 -1.26 12.40
CA ALA A 347 -20.32 -1.47 13.30
C ALA A 347 -19.59 -0.17 13.66
N GLY A 348 -19.52 0.80 12.74
CA GLY A 348 -19.00 2.14 12.97
C GLY A 348 -19.89 2.97 13.91
N VAL A 349 -21.21 2.93 13.71
CA VAL A 349 -22.19 3.61 14.58
C VAL A 349 -22.15 3.04 16.01
N GLU A 350 -22.12 1.71 16.16
CA GLU A 350 -21.99 1.07 17.48
C GLU A 350 -20.68 1.45 18.16
N LEU A 351 -19.59 1.59 17.41
CA LEU A 351 -18.32 2.05 17.96
C LEU A 351 -18.38 3.49 18.49
N PHE A 352 -19.17 4.37 17.86
CA PHE A 352 -19.46 5.70 18.41
C PHE A 352 -20.30 5.65 19.67
N LYS A 353 -21.29 4.75 19.76
CA LYS A 353 -22.08 4.53 20.98
C LYS A 353 -21.20 4.06 22.14
N ASP A 354 -20.31 3.12 21.87
CA ASP A 354 -19.32 2.64 22.84
C ASP A 354 -18.45 3.80 23.34
N LEU A 355 -17.87 4.59 22.43
CA LEU A 355 -17.09 5.78 22.77
C LEU A 355 -17.89 6.77 23.63
N TYR A 356 -19.11 7.11 23.21
CA TYR A 356 -19.99 8.03 23.95
C TYR A 356 -20.26 7.54 25.38
N ASN A 357 -20.68 6.28 25.53
CA ASN A 357 -20.98 5.69 26.84
C ASN A 357 -19.74 5.67 27.73
N THR A 358 -18.58 5.29 27.19
CA THR A 358 -17.31 5.28 27.93
C THR A 358 -16.89 6.67 28.39
N ILE A 359 -17.10 7.71 27.57
CA ILE A 359 -16.75 9.10 27.90
C ILE A 359 -17.73 9.71 28.91
N PHE A 360 -19.03 9.72 28.59
CA PHE A 360 -20.00 10.56 29.29
C PHE A 360 -20.74 9.83 30.41
N GLN A 361 -20.96 8.51 30.29
CA GLN A 361 -21.68 7.73 31.30
C GLN A 361 -20.71 7.07 32.28
N GLN A 362 -19.68 6.39 31.77
CA GLN A 362 -18.78 5.58 32.60
C GLN A 362 -17.54 6.34 33.07
N LYS A 363 -17.12 7.39 32.34
CA LYS A 363 -15.89 8.18 32.59
C LYS A 363 -14.62 7.32 32.66
N LYS A 364 -14.54 6.27 31.84
CA LYS A 364 -13.42 5.31 31.79
C LYS A 364 -12.43 5.63 30.67
N TYR A 365 -11.69 6.73 30.83
CA TYR A 365 -10.83 7.24 29.76
C TYR A 365 -9.66 6.32 29.36
N ASN A 366 -9.27 5.38 30.22
CA ASN A 366 -8.25 4.37 29.94
C ASN A 366 -8.71 3.32 28.92
N GLU A 367 -10.02 3.20 28.67
CA GLU A 367 -10.55 2.24 27.68
C GLU A 367 -10.67 2.84 26.27
N LEU A 368 -10.51 4.17 26.12
CA LEU A 368 -10.75 4.88 24.85
C LEU A 368 -9.82 4.44 23.72
N GLU A 369 -8.55 4.17 24.05
CA GLU A 369 -7.55 3.77 23.07
C GLU A 369 -7.92 2.46 22.38
N LYS A 370 -8.57 1.53 23.08
CA LYS A 370 -9.07 0.28 22.49
C LYS A 370 -10.11 0.54 21.39
N PHE A 371 -11.02 1.46 21.64
CA PHE A 371 -12.07 1.81 20.67
C PHE A 371 -11.49 2.57 19.47
N LEU A 372 -10.58 3.52 19.73
CA LEU A 372 -9.85 4.22 18.68
C LEU A 372 -9.05 3.23 17.82
N ASN A 373 -8.28 2.32 18.41
CA ASN A 373 -7.50 1.34 17.64
C ASN A 373 -8.38 0.41 16.79
N ARG A 374 -9.60 0.10 17.23
CA ARG A 374 -10.57 -0.67 16.43
C ARG A 374 -11.11 0.14 15.26
N GLY A 375 -11.42 1.41 15.46
CA GLY A 375 -12.01 2.29 14.45
C GLY A 375 -11.00 2.81 13.43
N LEU A 376 -9.81 3.21 13.90
CA LEU A 376 -8.71 3.80 13.13
C LEU A 376 -7.86 2.76 12.39
N ARG A 377 -8.17 1.46 12.51
CA ARG A 377 -7.46 0.42 11.75
C ARG A 377 -7.76 0.58 10.26
N SER A 378 -6.78 0.28 9.40
CA SER A 378 -6.99 0.15 7.94
C SER A 378 -8.19 -0.78 7.66
N ASN A 379 -9.13 -0.33 6.83
CA ASN A 379 -10.42 -1.00 6.57
C ASN A 379 -11.29 -1.24 7.81
N GLY A 380 -11.10 -0.44 8.88
CA GLY A 380 -11.92 -0.49 10.08
C GLY A 380 -13.31 0.11 9.87
N PRO A 381 -14.23 -0.04 10.83
CA PRO A 381 -15.63 0.39 10.68
C PRO A 381 -15.83 1.88 10.40
N PHE A 382 -14.87 2.73 10.77
CA PHE A 382 -14.94 4.16 10.48
C PHE A 382 -14.73 4.50 9.00
N TYR A 383 -14.01 3.67 8.23
CA TYR A 383 -13.90 3.82 6.77
C TYR A 383 -15.27 3.72 6.10
N ALA A 384 -15.98 2.61 6.35
CA ALA A 384 -17.28 2.34 5.77
C ALA A 384 -18.31 3.40 6.18
N LEU A 385 -18.36 3.74 7.46
CA LEU A 385 -19.25 4.79 7.96
C LEU A 385 -18.98 6.13 7.28
N GLY A 386 -17.72 6.55 7.17
CA GLY A 386 -17.36 7.82 6.54
C GLY A 386 -17.65 7.85 5.04
N HIS A 387 -17.42 6.73 4.32
CA HIS A 387 -17.77 6.60 2.91
C HIS A 387 -19.28 6.73 2.71
N TYR A 388 -20.07 6.03 3.54
CA TYR A 388 -21.52 6.13 3.53
C TYR A 388 -22.02 7.55 3.80
N MET A 389 -21.49 8.21 4.84
CA MET A 389 -21.85 9.60 5.17
C MET A 389 -21.56 10.55 4.00
N SER A 390 -20.39 10.40 3.36
CA SER A 390 -20.00 11.23 2.21
C SER A 390 -20.94 11.01 1.02
N TYR A 391 -21.33 9.76 0.75
CA TYR A 391 -22.30 9.42 -0.29
C TYR A 391 -23.67 10.07 -0.03
N ILE A 392 -24.18 10.01 1.20
CA ILE A 392 -25.46 10.63 1.56
C ILE A 392 -25.38 12.17 1.45
N ILE A 393 -24.27 12.78 1.89
CA ILE A 393 -24.07 14.23 1.78
C ILE A 393 -24.04 14.67 0.31
N ASP A 394 -23.27 14.00 -0.55
CA ASP A 394 -23.24 14.33 -1.99
C ASP A 394 -24.63 14.14 -2.62
N LYS A 395 -25.31 13.02 -2.32
CA LYS A 395 -26.66 12.77 -2.84
C LYS A 395 -27.68 13.84 -2.45
N LYS A 396 -27.62 14.37 -1.22
CA LYS A 396 -28.58 15.37 -0.72
C LYS A 396 -28.20 16.81 -1.09
N TYR A 397 -26.92 17.18 -0.99
CA TYR A 397 -26.45 18.57 -1.09
C TYR A 397 -25.50 18.83 -2.27
N GLY A 398 -25.07 17.78 -2.97
CA GLY A 398 -24.12 17.84 -4.07
C GLY A 398 -22.65 17.90 -3.61
N ASN A 399 -21.76 17.67 -4.58
CA ASN A 399 -20.32 17.61 -4.42
C ASN A 399 -19.70 18.84 -3.76
N LYS A 400 -20.30 20.02 -3.96
CA LYS A 400 -19.88 21.28 -3.32
C LYS A 400 -19.94 21.21 -1.79
N ALA A 401 -20.87 20.44 -1.22
CA ALA A 401 -20.97 20.26 0.21
C ALA A 401 -19.76 19.51 0.79
N ILE A 402 -19.25 18.50 0.08
CA ILE A 402 -18.02 17.79 0.44
C ILE A 402 -16.81 18.75 0.38
N ALA A 403 -16.73 19.58 -0.66
CA ALA A 403 -15.69 20.60 -0.78
C ALA A 403 -15.72 21.62 0.38
N ASP A 404 -16.90 22.04 0.81
CA ASP A 404 -17.07 22.95 1.95
C ASP A 404 -16.62 22.31 3.27
N CYS A 405 -16.85 21.01 3.46
CA CYS A 405 -16.34 20.28 4.62
C CYS A 405 -14.82 20.32 4.72
N LEU A 406 -14.08 20.38 3.61
CA LEU A 406 -12.62 20.52 3.63
C LEU A 406 -12.20 21.81 4.35
N LYS A 407 -12.90 22.93 4.07
CA LYS A 407 -12.62 24.25 4.67
C LYS A 407 -13.17 24.39 6.10
N LYS A 408 -14.31 23.75 6.40
CA LYS A 408 -15.03 23.89 7.69
C LYS A 408 -14.69 22.79 8.71
N GLY A 409 -14.09 21.70 8.26
CA GLY A 409 -13.64 20.57 9.09
C GLY A 409 -14.71 19.51 9.38
N SER A 410 -14.32 18.54 10.21
CA SER A 410 -15.10 17.32 10.48
C SER A 410 -16.46 17.59 11.15
N GLN A 411 -16.59 18.67 11.92
CA GLN A 411 -17.88 19.03 12.54
C GLN A 411 -18.95 19.37 11.51
N GLU A 412 -18.60 20.13 10.46
CA GLU A 412 -19.56 20.44 9.39
C GLU A 412 -19.99 19.18 8.64
N PHE A 413 -19.05 18.25 8.40
CA PHE A 413 -19.37 16.97 7.77
C PHE A 413 -20.41 16.18 8.56
N PHE A 414 -20.25 16.07 9.88
CA PHE A 414 -21.24 15.44 10.75
C PHE A 414 -22.57 16.19 10.80
N LYS A 415 -22.53 17.52 10.81
CA LYS A 415 -23.74 18.37 10.77
C LYS A 415 -24.56 18.15 9.52
N LEU A 416 -23.93 18.15 8.34
CA LEU A 416 -24.63 17.92 7.08
C LEU A 416 -25.26 16.53 7.05
N PHE A 417 -24.54 15.51 7.52
CA PHE A 417 -25.08 14.15 7.61
C PHE A 417 -26.24 14.05 8.60
N ALA A 418 -26.13 14.64 9.79
CA ALA A 418 -27.16 14.58 10.83
C ALA A 418 -28.50 15.22 10.39
N ASP A 419 -28.46 16.19 9.48
CA ASP A 419 -29.64 16.82 8.89
C ASP A 419 -30.32 15.96 7.78
N THR A 420 -29.77 14.79 7.44
CA THR A 420 -30.37 13.84 6.46
C THR A 420 -31.34 12.88 7.14
N GLU A 421 -32.16 12.16 6.37
CA GLU A 421 -33.05 11.12 6.92
C GLU A 421 -32.23 9.97 7.54
N GLU A 422 -31.12 9.64 6.89
CA GLU A 422 -30.15 8.64 7.29
C GLU A 422 -29.35 9.06 8.52
N GLY A 423 -29.26 10.36 8.81
CA GLY A 423 -28.66 10.91 10.02
C GLY A 423 -29.26 10.37 11.32
N ARG A 424 -30.48 9.81 11.27
CA ARG A 424 -31.16 9.14 12.39
C ARG A 424 -30.49 7.84 12.84
N ILE A 425 -29.51 7.31 12.12
CA ILE A 425 -28.72 6.17 12.59
C ILE A 425 -27.94 6.48 13.87
N PHE A 426 -27.60 7.75 14.10
CA PHE A 426 -27.02 8.21 15.36
C PHE A 426 -28.13 8.53 16.37
N PRO A 427 -28.04 8.02 17.62
CA PRO A 427 -28.87 8.49 18.73
C PRO A 427 -28.75 10.01 18.93
N GLU A 428 -29.83 10.65 19.40
CA GLU A 428 -29.86 12.11 19.61
C GLU A 428 -28.79 12.58 20.60
N GLU A 429 -28.50 11.78 21.63
CA GLU A 429 -27.46 12.10 22.61
C GLU A 429 -26.06 12.15 21.99
N ILE A 430 -25.83 11.35 20.95
CA ILE A 430 -24.58 11.38 20.19
C ILE A 430 -24.54 12.62 19.31
N LYS A 431 -25.66 12.98 18.66
CA LYS A 431 -25.75 14.20 17.83
C LYS A 431 -25.47 15.46 18.64
N GLU A 432 -26.02 15.58 19.85
CA GLU A 432 -25.82 16.73 20.74
C GLU A 432 -24.35 16.97 21.12
N VAL A 433 -23.52 15.93 21.10
CA VAL A 433 -22.08 16.05 21.40
C VAL A 433 -21.25 16.30 20.14
N LEU A 434 -21.72 15.79 19.00
CA LEU A 434 -21.03 15.91 17.72
C LEU A 434 -21.23 17.28 17.05
N LEU A 435 -22.38 17.93 17.31
CA LEU A 435 -22.82 19.21 16.73
C LEU A 435 -22.68 20.36 17.73
#